data_AF-A0A382WIN0-F1
#
_entry.id   AF-A0A382WIN0-F1
#
_cell.length_a   1.000
_cell.length_b   1.000
_cell.length_c   1.000
_cell.angle_alpha   90.00
_cell.angle_beta   90.00
_cell.angle_gamma   90.00
#
_symmetry.space_group_name_H-M   'P 1'
#
loop_
_entity.id
_entity.type
_entity.pdbx_description
1 polymer ?
#
loop_
_entity_poly.entity_id
_entity_poly.type
_entity_poly.pdbx_seq_one_letter_code
_entity_poly.pdbx_strand_id
1 'polypeptide(L)'
;LVTPAPDISTWTHKTLEQRKIQKQLMDLGVELATQTALTAAETGKVELSCIFTERKIERECDSLLLVTERIPNDGLFNSLNGDPERLSNAGIKTLKCIGDSFAPATIASAVYSGHLAARELQAEPQEDVPFLRERIQV
;
A
#
# COMPACT_ATOMS: atom_id res chain seq x y z
N LEU A 1 20.08 -2.39 2.64
CA LEU A 1 18.69 -1.90 2.49
C LEU A 1 18.73 -0.57 1.75
N VAL A 2 18.08 -0.49 0.59
CA VAL A 2 18.07 0.70 -0.27
C VAL A 2 16.67 1.32 -0.24
N THR A 3 16.58 2.64 -0.15
CA THR A 3 15.30 3.37 -0.24
C THR A 3 15.48 4.75 -0.85
N PRO A 4 14.56 5.21 -1.73
CA PRO A 4 14.57 6.57 -2.24
C PRO A 4 14.20 7.60 -1.16
N ALA A 5 13.58 7.17 -0.05
CA ALA A 5 13.19 8.04 1.03
C ALA A 5 14.41 8.58 1.81
N PRO A 6 14.28 9.73 2.52
CA PRO A 6 15.38 10.31 3.29
C PRO A 6 15.87 9.42 4.44
N ASP A 7 15.00 8.55 4.95
CA ASP A 7 15.32 7.55 5.96
C ASP A 7 14.58 6.23 5.69
N ILE A 8 14.95 5.19 6.42
CA ILE A 8 14.27 3.90 6.31
C ILE A 8 12.90 3.94 6.99
N SER A 9 11.95 3.20 6.41
CA SER A 9 10.61 3.04 6.98
C SER A 9 9.94 4.38 7.33
N THR A 10 10.10 5.43 6.50
CA THR A 10 9.77 6.84 6.82
C THR A 10 8.38 7.06 7.41
N TRP A 11 7.36 6.31 6.98
CA TRP A 11 6.01 6.46 7.52
C TRP A 11 5.92 6.17 9.03
N THR A 12 6.83 5.34 9.55
CA THR A 12 6.89 4.96 10.97
C THR A 12 7.27 6.13 11.91
N HIS A 13 7.58 7.32 11.38
CA HIS A 13 7.55 8.55 12.17
C HIS A 13 6.17 8.82 12.76
N LYS A 14 5.10 8.46 12.03
CA LYS A 14 3.72 8.62 12.50
C LYS A 14 3.32 7.62 13.57
N THR A 15 4.12 6.58 13.79
CA THR A 15 3.92 5.55 14.81
C THR A 15 4.96 5.59 15.93
N LEU A 16 5.91 6.55 15.88
CA LEU A 16 7.00 6.71 16.84
C LEU A 16 8.01 5.53 16.85
N GLU A 17 8.06 4.75 15.78
CA GLU A 17 8.89 3.55 15.69
C GLU A 17 10.18 3.76 14.89
N GLN A 18 10.25 4.80 14.05
CA GLN A 18 11.34 5.02 13.08
C GLN A 18 12.73 4.90 13.71
N ARG A 19 12.97 5.64 14.81
CA ARG A 19 14.26 5.62 15.52
C ARG A 19 14.62 4.22 16.04
N LYS A 20 13.64 3.48 16.55
CA LYS A 20 13.85 2.13 17.11
C LYS A 20 14.21 1.15 16.00
N ILE A 21 13.47 1.19 14.90
CA ILE A 21 13.69 0.33 13.72
C ILE A 21 15.08 0.58 13.14
N GLN A 22 15.45 1.84 12.91
CA GLN A 22 16.76 2.17 12.33
C GLN A 22 17.91 1.78 13.24
N LYS A 23 17.82 2.08 14.55
CA LYS A 23 18.82 1.65 15.53
C LYS A 23 19.00 0.13 15.48
N GLN A 24 17.90 -0.63 15.54
CA GLN A 24 17.95 -2.08 15.55
C GLN A 24 18.60 -2.66 14.28
N LEU A 25 18.28 -2.11 13.10
CA LEU A 25 18.89 -2.56 11.85
C LEU A 25 20.39 -2.24 11.79
N MET A 26 20.81 -1.06 12.28
CA MET A 26 22.22 -0.69 12.38
C MET A 26 22.97 -1.58 13.37
N ASP A 27 22.38 -1.88 14.53
CA ASP A 27 22.96 -2.79 15.53
C ASP A 27 23.12 -4.23 14.98
N LEU A 28 22.25 -4.63 14.04
CA LEU A 28 22.35 -5.91 13.32
C LEU A 28 23.33 -5.88 12.14
N GLY A 29 24.01 -4.76 11.87
CA GLY A 29 24.97 -4.63 10.78
C GLY A 29 24.33 -4.44 9.39
N VAL A 30 23.05 -4.07 9.31
CA VAL A 30 22.40 -3.81 8.03
C VAL A 30 22.88 -2.47 7.46
N GLU A 31 23.51 -2.52 6.29
CA GLU A 31 23.89 -1.31 5.55
C GLU A 31 22.65 -0.58 5.03
N LEU A 32 22.57 0.73 5.28
CA LEU A 32 21.44 1.57 4.88
C LEU A 32 21.89 2.56 3.79
N ALA A 33 21.23 2.51 2.64
CA ALA A 33 21.39 3.45 1.54
C ALA A 33 20.08 4.20 1.32
N THR A 34 19.93 5.34 1.99
CA THR A 34 18.79 6.24 1.84
C THR A 34 19.00 7.19 0.67
N GLN A 35 17.95 7.90 0.24
CA GLN A 35 18.00 8.83 -0.88
C GLN A 35 18.59 8.21 -2.16
N THR A 36 18.38 6.91 -2.32
CA THR A 36 18.97 6.08 -3.37
C THR A 36 17.90 5.18 -3.95
N ALA A 37 17.71 5.24 -5.27
CA ALA A 37 16.77 4.39 -5.99
C ALA A 37 17.49 3.21 -6.63
N LEU A 38 16.82 2.05 -6.67
CA LEU A 38 17.18 0.96 -7.56
C LEU A 38 16.71 1.31 -8.98
N THR A 39 17.61 1.35 -9.95
CA THR A 39 17.30 1.75 -11.34
C THR A 39 17.40 0.60 -12.34
N ALA A 40 18.26 -0.39 -12.07
CA ALA A 40 18.34 -1.62 -12.86
C ALA A 40 18.81 -2.79 -12.00
N ALA A 41 18.52 -4.02 -12.44
CA ALA A 41 19.00 -5.25 -11.83
C ALA A 41 19.47 -6.20 -12.93
N GLU A 42 20.66 -6.77 -12.74
CA GLU A 42 21.28 -7.75 -13.62
C GLU A 42 21.76 -8.96 -12.79
N THR A 43 22.20 -10.02 -13.45
CA THR A 43 22.73 -11.20 -12.73
C THR A 43 23.96 -10.78 -11.91
N GLY A 44 23.89 -10.96 -10.59
CA GLY A 44 24.97 -10.70 -9.66
C GLY A 44 25.18 -9.24 -9.25
N LYS A 45 24.39 -8.29 -9.79
CA LYS A 45 24.53 -6.86 -9.46
C LYS A 45 23.26 -6.03 -9.64
N VAL A 46 23.23 -4.88 -8.99
CA VAL A 46 22.21 -3.85 -9.15
C VAL A 46 22.83 -2.50 -9.49
N GLU A 47 22.11 -1.71 -10.29
CA GLU A 47 22.40 -0.29 -10.51
C GLU A 47 21.57 0.54 -9.53
N LEU A 48 22.24 1.41 -8.78
CA LEU A 48 21.62 2.33 -7.84
C LEU A 48 21.89 3.77 -8.28
N SER A 49 20.93 4.67 -8.04
CA SER A 49 21.04 6.08 -8.41
C SER A 49 20.67 7.00 -7.25
N CYS A 50 21.48 8.04 -7.02
CA CYS A 50 21.13 9.11 -6.09
C CYS A 50 19.90 9.88 -6.60
N ILE A 51 18.85 10.00 -5.78
CA ILE A 51 17.58 10.60 -6.22
C ILE A 51 17.66 12.10 -6.55
N PHE A 52 18.76 12.77 -6.20
CA PHE A 52 18.97 14.20 -6.44
C PHE A 52 19.91 14.50 -7.61
N THR A 53 20.96 13.69 -7.75
CA THR A 53 22.04 13.96 -8.71
C THR A 53 22.05 13.01 -9.89
N GLU A 54 21.24 11.95 -9.81
CA GLU A 54 21.19 10.86 -10.78
C GLU A 54 22.52 10.12 -10.97
N ARG A 55 23.51 10.39 -10.10
CA ARG A 55 24.79 9.67 -10.12
C ARG A 55 24.53 8.20 -9.83
N LYS A 56 24.99 7.36 -10.75
CA LYS A 56 24.86 5.91 -10.69
C LYS A 56 26.06 5.26 -10.03
N ILE A 57 25.77 4.20 -9.28
CA ILE A 57 26.77 3.25 -8.76
C ILE A 57 26.28 1.83 -9.00
N GLU A 58 27.21 0.91 -9.19
CA GLU A 58 26.89 -0.52 -9.21
C GLU A 58 27.19 -1.14 -7.84
N ARG A 59 26.38 -2.13 -7.45
CA ARG A 59 26.62 -2.94 -6.26
C ARG A 59 26.40 -4.41 -6.59
N GLU A 60 27.36 -5.24 -6.25
CA GLU A 60 27.23 -6.68 -6.34
C GLU A 60 26.24 -7.19 -5.28
N CYS A 61 25.40 -8.14 -5.67
CA CYS A 61 24.52 -8.85 -4.75
C CYS A 61 24.12 -10.22 -5.31
N ASP A 62 24.12 -11.24 -4.46
CA ASP A 62 23.67 -12.59 -4.84
C ASP A 62 22.15 -12.70 -4.96
N SER A 63 21.40 -11.81 -4.31
CA SER A 63 19.95 -11.85 -4.25
C SER A 63 19.35 -10.45 -4.08
N LEU A 64 18.20 -10.24 -4.71
CA LEU A 64 17.43 -9.00 -4.65
C LEU A 64 16.04 -9.28 -4.08
N LEU A 65 15.73 -8.66 -2.93
CA LEU A 65 14.40 -8.69 -2.33
C LEU A 65 13.68 -7.36 -2.59
N LEU A 66 12.65 -7.40 -3.44
CA LEU A 66 11.83 -6.24 -3.76
C LEU A 66 10.69 -6.10 -2.76
N VAL A 67 10.67 -4.98 -2.03
CA VAL A 67 9.57 -4.55 -1.18
C VAL A 67 9.06 -3.21 -1.71
N THR A 68 8.16 -3.27 -2.69
CA THR A 68 7.65 -2.09 -3.41
C THR A 68 6.21 -1.81 -3.03
N GLU A 69 5.26 -2.44 -3.72
CA GLU A 69 3.83 -2.25 -3.56
C GLU A 69 3.09 -3.59 -3.66
N ARG A 70 1.79 -3.55 -3.43
CA ARG A 70 0.89 -4.70 -3.58
C ARG A 70 -0.11 -4.40 -4.68
N ILE A 71 -0.41 -5.41 -5.49
CA ILE A 71 -1.47 -5.37 -6.49
C ILE A 71 -2.72 -5.98 -5.85
N PRO A 72 -3.92 -5.36 -5.98
CA PRO A 72 -5.16 -5.94 -5.49
C PRO A 72 -5.39 -7.35 -6.09
N ASN A 73 -5.86 -8.29 -5.28
CA ASN A 73 -6.36 -9.57 -5.76
C ASN A 73 -7.89 -9.49 -5.91
N ASP A 74 -8.34 -9.03 -7.08
CA ASP A 74 -9.74 -8.68 -7.37
C ASP A 74 -10.32 -9.46 -8.55
N GLY A 75 -9.61 -10.48 -9.06
CA GLY A 75 -10.01 -11.23 -10.26
C GLY A 75 -11.40 -11.88 -10.15
N LEU A 76 -11.75 -12.41 -8.97
CA LEU A 76 -13.10 -12.95 -8.72
C LEU A 76 -14.16 -11.85 -8.79
N PHE A 77 -13.91 -10.68 -8.18
CA PHE A 77 -14.83 -9.57 -8.22
C PHE A 77 -15.05 -9.10 -9.66
N ASN A 78 -13.97 -8.90 -10.43
CA ASN A 78 -14.05 -8.47 -11.83
C ASN A 78 -14.79 -9.50 -12.70
N SER A 79 -14.55 -10.80 -12.49
CA SER A 79 -15.27 -11.86 -13.19
C SER A 79 -16.77 -11.86 -12.90
N LEU A 80 -17.18 -11.60 -11.65
CA LEU A 80 -18.59 -11.54 -11.27
C LEU A 80 -19.24 -10.25 -11.76
N ASN A 81 -18.55 -9.12 -11.63
CA ASN A 81 -19.04 -7.81 -12.05
C ASN A 81 -19.19 -7.69 -13.58
N GLY A 82 -18.46 -8.50 -14.34
CA GLY A 82 -18.55 -8.59 -15.80
C GLY A 82 -19.84 -9.21 -16.34
N ASP A 83 -20.69 -9.81 -15.49
CA ASP A 83 -21.98 -10.40 -15.87
C ASP A 83 -23.10 -10.04 -14.87
N PRO A 84 -23.58 -8.78 -14.88
CA PRO A 84 -24.61 -8.32 -13.94
C PRO A 84 -25.95 -9.06 -14.09
N GLU A 85 -26.30 -9.51 -15.29
CA GLU A 85 -27.55 -10.26 -15.53
C GLU A 85 -27.52 -11.60 -14.82
N ARG A 86 -26.39 -12.32 -14.86
CA ARG A 86 -26.23 -13.59 -14.13
C ARG A 86 -26.31 -13.39 -12.62
N LEU A 87 -25.77 -12.29 -12.09
CA LEU A 87 -25.93 -11.94 -10.67
C LEU A 87 -27.41 -11.73 -10.31
N SER A 88 -28.12 -10.95 -11.13
CA SER A 88 -29.55 -10.68 -10.95
C SER A 88 -30.39 -11.96 -11.02
N ASN A 89 -30.14 -12.82 -12.02
CA ASN A 89 -30.81 -14.11 -12.20
C ASN A 89 -30.55 -15.08 -11.03
N ALA A 90 -29.38 -14.97 -10.38
CA ALA A 90 -29.05 -15.72 -9.17
C ALA A 90 -29.61 -15.10 -7.87
N GLY A 91 -30.29 -13.96 -7.95
CA GLY A 91 -30.84 -13.24 -6.80
C GLY A 91 -29.82 -12.44 -5.99
N ILE A 92 -28.60 -12.23 -6.52
CA ILE A 92 -27.55 -11.43 -5.87
C ILE A 92 -27.83 -9.95 -6.10
N LYS A 93 -28.14 -9.22 -5.02
CA LYS A 93 -28.53 -7.79 -5.07
C LYS A 93 -27.36 -6.83 -4.95
N THR A 94 -26.27 -7.26 -4.34
CA THR A 94 -25.11 -6.40 -4.05
C THR A 94 -23.84 -7.21 -4.16
N LEU A 95 -22.91 -6.70 -4.97
CA LEU A 95 -21.54 -7.19 -5.08
C LEU A 95 -20.62 -6.03 -4.70
N LYS A 96 -19.76 -6.21 -3.70
CA LYS A 96 -18.84 -5.17 -3.22
C LYS A 96 -17.48 -5.76 -2.90
N CYS A 97 -16.42 -5.17 -3.45
CA CYS A 97 -15.04 -5.48 -3.09
C CYS A 97 -14.64 -4.63 -1.87
N ILE A 98 -13.91 -5.21 -0.91
CA ILE A 98 -13.48 -4.54 0.32
C ILE A 98 -12.01 -4.84 0.65
N GLY A 99 -11.44 -4.05 1.54
CA GLY A 99 -10.07 -4.24 2.05
C GLY A 99 -9.02 -4.20 0.94
N ASP A 100 -7.97 -4.99 1.10
CA ASP A 100 -6.82 -4.97 0.18
C ASP A 100 -7.15 -5.51 -1.22
N SER A 101 -8.20 -6.33 -1.37
CA SER A 101 -8.71 -6.72 -2.69
C SER A 101 -9.35 -5.56 -3.43
N PHE A 102 -9.76 -4.49 -2.74
CA PHE A 102 -10.23 -3.26 -3.39
C PHE A 102 -9.08 -2.25 -3.57
N ALA A 103 -8.36 -1.97 -2.48
CA ALA A 103 -7.21 -1.07 -2.50
C ALA A 103 -6.24 -1.44 -1.35
N PRO A 104 -5.05 -2.00 -1.64
CA PRO A 104 -4.08 -2.37 -0.63
C PRO A 104 -3.66 -1.19 0.27
N ALA A 105 -3.88 -1.33 1.58
CA ALA A 105 -3.58 -0.28 2.55
C ALA A 105 -3.15 -0.86 3.90
N THR A 106 -3.20 -0.07 4.97
CA THR A 106 -2.89 -0.56 6.32
C THR A 106 -3.94 -1.57 6.78
N ILE A 107 -3.59 -2.40 7.79
CA ILE A 107 -4.55 -3.33 8.41
C ILE A 107 -5.79 -2.57 8.93
N ALA A 108 -5.61 -1.37 9.50
CA ALA A 108 -6.71 -0.54 9.98
C ALA A 108 -7.68 -0.16 8.83
N SER A 109 -7.18 0.10 7.63
CA SER A 109 -7.99 0.38 6.44
C SER A 109 -8.82 -0.84 6.01
N ALA A 110 -8.26 -2.04 6.09
CA ALA A 110 -8.99 -3.28 5.78
C ALA A 110 -10.10 -3.55 6.81
N VAL A 111 -9.79 -3.41 8.10
CA VAL A 111 -10.78 -3.53 9.20
C VAL A 111 -11.90 -2.50 9.03
N TYR A 112 -11.54 -1.25 8.77
CA TYR A 112 -12.50 -0.18 8.52
C TYR A 112 -13.40 -0.49 7.31
N SER A 113 -12.81 -0.91 6.19
CA SER A 113 -13.55 -1.25 4.96
C SER A 113 -14.57 -2.36 5.20
N GLY A 114 -14.21 -3.40 5.96
CA GLY A 114 -15.14 -4.46 6.36
C GLY A 114 -16.25 -3.96 7.29
N HIS A 115 -15.92 -3.13 8.28
CA HIS A 115 -16.92 -2.54 9.17
C HIS A 115 -17.91 -1.66 8.40
N LEU A 116 -17.39 -0.82 7.50
CA LEU A 116 -18.17 0.09 6.68
C LEU A 116 -19.13 -0.70 5.78
N ALA A 117 -18.66 -1.74 5.09
CA ALA A 117 -19.51 -2.57 4.24
C ALA A 117 -20.66 -3.23 5.02
N ALA A 118 -20.43 -3.67 6.25
CA ALA A 118 -21.50 -4.22 7.09
C ALA A 118 -22.52 -3.15 7.54
N ARG A 119 -22.06 -1.93 7.82
CA ARG A 119 -22.93 -0.81 8.23
C ARG A 119 -23.78 -0.27 7.09
N GLU A 120 -23.24 -0.27 5.88
CA GLU A 120 -23.89 0.25 4.68
C GLU A 120 -24.78 -0.79 3.97
N LEU A 121 -24.67 -2.08 4.32
CA LEU A 121 -25.48 -3.11 3.70
C LEU A 121 -26.96 -2.85 3.94
N GLN A 122 -27.71 -2.62 2.85
CA GLN A 122 -29.14 -2.25 2.86
C GLN A 122 -29.45 -0.88 3.49
N ALA A 123 -28.44 -0.03 3.71
CA ALA A 123 -28.68 1.37 4.03
C ALA A 123 -29.17 2.11 2.77
N GLU A 124 -29.97 3.15 2.98
CA GLU A 124 -30.35 4.06 1.89
C GLU A 124 -29.09 4.76 1.34
N PRO A 125 -29.01 4.99 0.01
CA PRO A 125 -27.89 5.72 -0.58
C PRO A 125 -27.76 7.10 0.05
N GLN A 126 -26.56 7.44 0.52
CA GLN A 126 -26.27 8.76 1.05
C GLN A 126 -25.65 9.62 -0.05
N GLU A 127 -26.39 10.60 -0.57
CA GLU A 127 -25.90 11.54 -1.60
C GLU A 127 -24.93 12.61 -1.01
N ASP A 128 -25.01 12.83 0.30
CA ASP A 128 -24.21 13.79 1.05
C ASP A 128 -22.98 13.15 1.74
N VAL A 129 -22.19 13.97 2.43
CA VAL A 129 -21.03 13.52 3.21
C VAL A 129 -21.44 12.42 4.22
N PRO A 130 -20.78 11.24 4.22
CA PRO A 130 -21.21 10.06 4.99
C PRO A 130 -20.88 10.12 6.49
N PHE A 131 -20.68 11.34 7.03
CA PHE A 131 -20.38 11.57 8.44
C PHE A 131 -20.76 13.00 8.85
N LEU A 132 -21.15 13.15 10.11
CA LEU A 132 -21.38 14.46 10.70
C LEU A 132 -20.05 15.21 10.83
N ARG A 133 -20.05 16.48 10.45
CA ARG A 133 -18.89 17.37 10.57
C ARG A 133 -19.31 18.74 11.08
N GLU A 134 -18.54 19.27 12.01
CA GLU A 134 -18.70 20.64 12.48
C GLU A 134 -18.07 21.61 11.49
N ARG A 135 -18.72 22.75 11.25
CA ARG A 135 -18.21 23.80 10.35
C ARG A 135 -18.28 25.13 11.07
N ILE A 136 -17.27 25.97 10.86
CA ILE A 136 -17.33 27.38 11.26
C ILE A 136 -18.32 28.06 10.30
N GLN A 137 -19.30 28.78 10.85
CA GLN A 137 -20.15 29.65 10.03
C GLN A 137 -19.31 30.85 9.59
N VAL A 138 -19.18 31.03 8.27
CA VAL A 138 -18.57 32.21 7.64
C VAL A 138 -19.68 33.17 7.25
#